data_AF-A0A7C6ZMF1-F1
#
_entry.id   AF-A0A7C6ZMF1-F1
#
_cell.length_a   1.000
_cell.length_b   1.000
_cell.length_c   1.000
_cell.angle_alpha   90.00
_cell.angle_beta   90.00
_cell.angle_gamma   90.00
#
_symmetry.space_group_name_H-M   'P 1'
#
loop_
_entity.id
_entity.type
_entity.pdbx_description
1 polymer ?
#
loop_
_entity_poly.entity_id
_entity_poly.type
_entity_poly.pdbx_seq_one_letter_code
_entity_poly.pdbx_strand_id
1 'polypeptide(L)'
;MGVISYEAGVGQDAQPQRKSYRYGRLRRQIPFLTALSFFILLWYLLTTRFRLLPLPYFPGPGEILRELWRDRALLALSTVYSLRLLALGYLTGTVAGLGTGILMGWYKQGEYWLQPVLRFIGPIPAVAWIPIVMILFPSSFLASIFLVALSAWFPVTIL
;
A
#
# COMPACT_ATOMS: atom_id res chain seq x y z
N MET A 1 86.64 8.00 5.64
CA MET A 1 86.95 9.25 4.92
C MET A 1 85.83 9.47 3.90
N GLY A 2 84.93 10.44 4.15
CA GLY A 2 83.85 10.91 3.24
C GLY A 2 82.76 9.89 2.90
N VAL A 3 81.49 10.21 2.72
CA VAL A 3 80.72 11.47 2.71
C VAL A 3 79.25 11.07 2.90
N ILE A 4 78.49 12.01 3.47
CA ILE A 4 77.06 11.94 3.74
C ILE A 4 76.27 12.05 2.41
N SER A 5 75.23 11.22 2.23
CA SER A 5 74.11 11.50 1.33
C SER A 5 72.80 11.29 2.09
N TYR A 6 72.19 12.40 2.49
CA TYR A 6 70.79 12.52 2.88
C TYR A 6 69.96 12.60 1.59
N GLU A 7 68.95 11.76 1.41
CA GLU A 7 67.82 12.06 0.53
C GLU A 7 66.58 11.47 1.20
N ALA A 8 65.84 12.41 1.80
CA ALA A 8 64.40 12.44 2.02
C ALA A 8 63.64 11.12 2.26
N GLY A 9 63.18 10.97 3.51
CA GLY A 9 61.98 10.22 3.79
C GLY A 9 60.78 10.84 3.05
N VAL A 10 60.15 10.04 2.21
CA VAL A 10 58.79 10.26 1.75
C VAL A 10 58.00 9.04 2.17
N GLY A 11 57.08 9.26 3.11
CA GLY A 11 56.12 8.26 3.57
C GLY A 11 55.36 7.69 2.37
N GLN A 12 55.43 6.37 2.23
CA GLN A 12 54.41 5.63 1.50
C GLN A 12 53.42 5.12 2.53
N ASP A 13 52.63 6.09 2.99
CA ASP A 13 51.50 5.93 3.87
C ASP A 13 50.48 4.97 3.24
N ALA A 14 49.94 4.11 4.11
CA ALA A 14 48.84 3.20 3.88
C ALA A 14 47.78 3.75 2.91
N GLN A 15 47.62 3.11 1.74
CA GLN A 15 46.45 3.37 0.92
C GLN A 15 45.20 2.80 1.61
N PRO A 16 44.18 3.63 1.86
CA PRO A 16 43.05 3.25 2.68
C PRO A 16 42.10 2.34 1.88
N GLN A 17 41.83 1.16 2.42
CA GLN A 17 40.63 0.37 2.13
C GLN A 17 39.36 1.19 2.42
N ARG A 18 38.89 2.06 1.52
CA ARG A 18 37.67 2.85 1.79
C ARG A 18 36.77 3.04 0.56
N LYS A 19 35.61 2.37 0.64
CA LYS A 19 34.29 2.72 0.07
C LYS A 19 33.85 2.06 -1.25
N SER A 20 33.95 0.73 -1.36
CA SER A 20 33.14 -0.04 -2.33
C SER A 20 31.84 -0.61 -1.71
N TYR A 21 31.13 0.20 -0.92
CA TYR A 21 29.87 -0.21 -0.26
C TYR A 21 28.62 0.56 -0.70
N ARG A 22 28.73 1.50 -1.67
CA ARG A 22 27.56 2.26 -2.20
C ARG A 22 27.09 1.86 -3.59
N TYR A 23 27.87 1.10 -4.37
CA TYR A 23 27.50 0.71 -5.74
C TYR A 23 26.59 -0.53 -5.84
N GLY A 24 26.49 -1.35 -4.79
CA GLY A 24 25.67 -2.57 -4.80
C GLY A 24 24.15 -2.31 -4.82
N ARG A 25 23.70 -1.19 -4.23
CA ARG A 25 22.26 -0.86 -4.18
C ARG A 25 21.78 -0.18 -5.47
N LEU A 26 22.59 0.69 -6.07
CA LEU A 26 22.24 1.41 -7.30
C LEU A 26 22.26 0.48 -8.51
N ARG A 27 23.27 -0.40 -8.64
CA ARG A 27 23.38 -1.37 -9.75
C ARG A 27 22.24 -2.40 -9.78
N ARG A 28 21.62 -2.69 -8.63
CA ARG A 28 20.46 -3.60 -8.53
C ARG A 28 19.15 -2.95 -8.99
N GLN A 29 19.05 -1.61 -8.95
CA GLN A 29 17.85 -0.88 -9.38
C GLN A 29 17.87 -0.51 -10.87
N ILE A 30 19.06 -0.38 -11.48
CA ILE A 30 19.21 -0.11 -12.92
C ILE A 30 18.35 -1.04 -13.82
N PRO A 31 18.36 -2.38 -13.68
CA PRO A 31 17.55 -3.25 -14.53
C PRO A 31 16.03 -3.04 -14.35
N PHE A 32 15.60 -2.62 -13.16
CA PHE A 32 14.19 -2.31 -12.89
C PHE A 32 13.77 -0.98 -13.52
N LEU A 33 14.60 0.06 -13.39
CA LEU A 33 14.34 1.36 -14.02
C LEU A 33 14.37 1.26 -15.56
N THR A 34 15.27 0.46 -16.13
CA THR A 34 15.31 0.25 -17.58
C THR A 34 14.08 -0.52 -18.07
N ALA A 35 13.66 -1.58 -17.35
CA ALA A 35 12.43 -2.31 -17.67
C ALA A 35 11.19 -1.41 -17.55
N LEU A 36 11.09 -0.59 -16.50
CA LEU A 36 10.00 0.35 -16.32
C LEU A 36 9.95 1.41 -17.42
N SER A 37 11.11 1.96 -17.79
CA SER A 37 11.21 2.95 -18.86
C SER A 37 10.80 2.35 -20.21
N PHE A 38 11.25 1.13 -20.49
CA PHE A 38 10.86 0.40 -21.70
C PHE A 38 9.34 0.11 -21.72
N PHE A 39 8.77 -0.27 -20.58
CA PHE A 39 7.33 -0.50 -20.45
C PHE A 39 6.51 0.78 -20.70
N ILE A 40 6.89 1.91 -20.10
CA ILE A 40 6.21 3.20 -20.30
C ILE A 40 6.31 3.63 -21.77
N LEU A 41 7.49 3.44 -22.39
CA LEU A 41 7.69 3.76 -23.79
C LEU A 41 6.81 2.88 -24.69
N LEU A 42 6.76 1.57 -24.43
CA LEU A 42 5.92 0.63 -25.16
C LEU A 42 4.44 1.01 -25.03
N TRP A 43 3.96 1.29 -23.82
CA TRP A 43 2.59 1.75 -23.57
C TRP A 43 2.30 3.04 -24.33
N TYR A 44 3.18 4.05 -24.25
CA TYR A 44 3.03 5.31 -24.98
C TYR A 44 2.91 5.08 -26.49
N LEU A 45 3.77 4.24 -27.07
CA LEU A 45 3.71 3.90 -28.50
C LEU A 45 2.39 3.20 -28.86
N LEU A 46 2.00 2.17 -28.11
CA LEU A 46 0.80 1.37 -28.38
C LEU A 46 -0.50 2.20 -28.31
N THR A 47 -0.58 3.11 -27.34
CA THR A 47 -1.78 3.95 -27.12
C THR A 47 -1.79 5.20 -27.98
N THR A 48 -0.74 6.00 -27.92
CA THR A 48 -0.73 7.35 -28.50
C THR A 48 -0.39 7.31 -29.98
N ARG A 49 0.60 6.48 -30.37
CA ARG A 49 1.11 6.50 -31.74
C ARG A 49 0.41 5.51 -32.67
N PHE A 50 0.22 4.27 -32.23
CA PHE A 50 -0.40 3.23 -33.04
C PHE A 50 -1.93 3.15 -32.86
N ARG A 51 -2.49 3.78 -31.81
CA ARG A 51 -3.94 3.77 -31.48
C ARG A 51 -4.55 2.37 -31.54
N LEU A 52 -3.76 1.35 -31.18
CA LEU A 52 -4.20 -0.05 -31.22
C LEU A 52 -5.19 -0.34 -30.09
N LEU A 53 -5.20 0.49 -29.05
CA LEU A 53 -6.14 0.36 -27.93
C LEU A 53 -7.22 1.44 -28.00
N PRO A 54 -8.50 1.09 -27.77
CA PRO A 54 -9.60 2.03 -27.86
C PRO A 54 -9.59 3.00 -26.68
N LEU A 55 -9.71 4.29 -26.99
CA LEU A 55 -10.15 5.32 -26.04
C LEU A 55 -11.63 5.05 -25.68
N PRO A 56 -12.07 5.25 -24.43
CA PRO A 56 -11.38 5.88 -23.30
C PRO A 56 -10.65 4.91 -22.35
N TYR A 57 -10.63 3.61 -22.65
CA TYR A 57 -10.17 2.58 -21.69
C TYR A 57 -8.64 2.56 -21.51
N PHE A 58 -7.88 2.96 -22.52
CA PHE A 58 -6.42 2.95 -22.51
C PHE A 58 -5.83 4.32 -22.90
N PRO A 59 -6.02 5.37 -22.07
CA PRO A 59 -5.42 6.67 -22.32
C PRO A 59 -3.90 6.59 -22.26
N GLY A 60 -3.22 7.49 -22.97
CA GLY A 60 -1.77 7.57 -22.96
C GLY A 60 -1.24 8.05 -21.59
N PRO A 61 -0.01 7.71 -21.19
CA PRO A 61 0.56 8.11 -19.90
C PRO A 61 0.59 9.64 -19.70
N GLY A 62 0.79 10.42 -20.77
CA GLY A 62 0.75 11.88 -20.71
C GLY A 62 -0.66 12.45 -20.52
N GLU A 63 -1.69 11.77 -21.03
CA GLU A 63 -3.10 12.15 -20.82
C GLU A 63 -3.50 11.89 -19.37
N ILE A 64 -3.08 10.75 -18.80
CA ILE A 64 -3.30 10.43 -17.38
C ILE A 64 -2.67 11.50 -16.49
N LEU A 65 -1.42 11.91 -16.74
CA LEU A 65 -0.76 12.97 -15.96
C LEU A 65 -1.48 14.32 -16.08
N ARG A 66 -1.99 14.64 -17.27
CA ARG A 66 -2.74 15.87 -17.50
C ARG A 66 -4.06 15.87 -16.73
N GLU A 67 -4.79 14.77 -16.77
CA GLU A 67 -6.05 14.61 -16.03
C GLU A 67 -5.83 14.59 -14.52
N LEU A 68 -4.76 13.92 -14.05
CA LEU A 68 -4.35 13.93 -12.64
C LEU A 68 -4.08 15.36 -12.15
N TRP A 69 -3.43 16.19 -12.96
CA TRP A 69 -3.16 17.59 -12.60
C TRP A 69 -4.41 18.47 -12.70
N ARG A 70 -5.24 18.25 -13.73
CA ARG A 70 -6.48 19.00 -13.95
C ARG A 70 -7.48 18.78 -12.81
N ASP A 71 -7.70 17.52 -12.45
CA ASP A 71 -8.72 17.11 -11.48
C ASP A 71 -8.14 16.91 -10.06
N ARG A 72 -6.92 17.41 -9.80
CA ARG A 72 -6.21 17.25 -8.51
C ARG A 72 -7.03 17.65 -7.29
N ALA A 73 -7.86 18.68 -7.40
CA ALA A 73 -8.71 19.13 -6.30
C ALA A 73 -9.85 18.14 -6.01
N LEU A 74 -10.49 17.61 -7.05
CA LEU A 74 -11.52 16.59 -6.95
C LEU A 74 -10.94 15.26 -6.45
N LEU A 75 -9.74 14.90 -6.92
CA LEU A 75 -9.01 13.71 -6.46
C LEU A 75 -8.66 13.84 -4.99
N ALA A 76 -8.11 14.98 -4.56
CA ALA A 76 -7.80 15.23 -3.15
C ALA A 76 -9.05 15.15 -2.27
N LEU A 77 -10.16 15.76 -2.71
CA LEU A 77 -11.43 15.70 -1.98
C LEU A 77 -11.96 14.26 -1.87
N SER A 78 -11.93 13.52 -2.98
CA SER A 78 -12.32 12.10 -3.02
C SER A 78 -11.43 11.24 -2.12
N THR A 79 -10.12 11.51 -2.09
CA THR A 79 -9.17 10.87 -1.17
C THR A 79 -9.55 11.14 0.28
N VAL A 80 -9.88 12.38 0.64
CA VAL A 80 -10.32 12.73 2.00
C VAL A 80 -11.59 11.97 2.39
N TYR A 81 -12.59 11.89 1.50
CA TYR A 81 -13.81 11.11 1.77
C TYR A 81 -13.52 9.61 1.92
N SER A 82 -12.65 9.05 1.08
CA SER A 82 -12.22 7.65 1.19
C SER A 82 -11.48 7.39 2.49
N LEU A 83 -10.58 8.29 2.92
CA LEU A 83 -9.88 8.18 4.19
C LEU A 83 -10.83 8.30 5.37
N ARG A 84 -11.80 9.22 5.33
CA ARG A 84 -12.82 9.37 6.37
C ARG A 84 -13.65 8.10 6.52
N LEU A 85 -14.11 7.53 5.41
CA LEU A 85 -14.86 6.28 5.39
C LEU A 85 -14.02 5.13 5.97
N LEU A 86 -12.76 5.01 5.53
CA LEU A 86 -11.82 4.00 6.03
C LEU A 86 -11.59 4.16 7.53
N ALA A 87 -11.31 5.38 8.01
CA ALA A 87 -11.04 5.66 9.41
C ALA A 87 -12.25 5.35 10.28
N LEU A 88 -13.46 5.76 9.89
CA LEU A 88 -14.68 5.49 10.66
C LEU A 88 -14.97 3.99 10.73
N GLY A 89 -14.90 3.28 9.59
CA GLY A 89 -15.12 1.84 9.55
C GLY A 89 -14.06 1.07 10.33
N TYR A 90 -12.79 1.42 10.15
CA TYR A 90 -11.68 0.76 10.86
C TYR A 90 -11.77 0.98 12.37
N LEU A 91 -11.95 2.22 12.83
CA LEU A 91 -12.02 2.51 14.27
C LEU A 91 -13.21 1.81 14.93
N THR A 92 -14.39 1.85 14.31
CA THR A 92 -15.58 1.17 14.84
C THR A 92 -15.41 -0.34 14.85
N GLY A 93 -14.87 -0.92 13.77
CA GLY A 93 -14.55 -2.35 13.67
C GLY A 93 -13.51 -2.82 14.69
N THR A 94 -12.43 -2.05 14.88
CA THR A 94 -11.38 -2.35 15.87
C THR A 94 -11.92 -2.26 17.29
N VAL A 95 -12.68 -1.22 17.63
CA VAL A 95 -13.29 -1.11 18.96
C VAL A 95 -14.25 -2.26 19.23
N ALA A 96 -15.11 -2.60 18.26
CA ALA A 96 -15.98 -3.75 18.37
C ALA A 96 -15.18 -5.06 18.52
N GLY A 97 -14.10 -5.21 17.75
CA GLY A 97 -13.29 -6.43 17.69
C GLY A 97 -12.52 -6.67 18.98
N LEU A 98 -11.93 -5.60 19.54
CA LEU A 98 -11.30 -5.63 20.85
C LEU A 98 -12.33 -5.95 21.93
N GLY A 99 -13.52 -5.35 21.87
CA GLY A 99 -14.61 -5.63 22.80
C GLY A 99 -15.02 -7.11 22.78
N THR A 100 -15.22 -7.69 21.59
CA THR A 100 -15.58 -9.10 21.45
C THR A 100 -14.43 -10.04 21.80
N GLY A 101 -13.19 -9.69 21.43
CA GLY A 101 -11.99 -10.48 21.76
C GLY A 101 -11.74 -10.54 23.26
N ILE A 102 -11.81 -9.40 23.96
CA ILE A 102 -11.70 -9.33 25.43
C ILE A 102 -12.82 -10.14 26.09
N LEU A 103 -14.06 -10.02 25.60
CA LEU A 103 -15.20 -10.76 26.14
C LEU A 103 -14.99 -12.28 26.02
N MET A 104 -14.51 -12.76 24.88
CA MET A 104 -14.19 -14.18 24.68
C MET A 104 -13.02 -14.63 25.54
N GLY A 105 -11.99 -13.80 25.71
CA GLY A 105 -10.82 -14.13 26.52
C GLY A 105 -11.08 -14.17 28.03
N TRP A 106 -12.02 -13.36 28.54
CA TRP A 106 -12.32 -13.30 29.98
C TRP A 106 -13.49 -14.18 30.42
N TYR A 107 -14.46 -14.44 29.53
CA TYR A 107 -15.69 -15.15 29.90
C TYR A 107 -15.89 -16.40 29.03
N LYS A 108 -15.88 -17.58 29.68
CA LYS A 108 -16.19 -18.87 29.02
C LYS A 108 -17.54 -18.88 28.30
N GLN A 109 -18.53 -18.19 28.86
CA GLN A 109 -19.85 -18.05 28.24
C GLN A 109 -19.79 -17.17 26.98
N GLY A 110 -18.99 -16.10 27.00
CA GLY A 110 -18.77 -15.23 25.84
C GLY A 110 -18.13 -16.01 24.69
N GLU A 111 -17.10 -16.80 24.98
CA GLU A 111 -16.46 -17.70 24.02
C GLU A 111 -17.48 -18.68 23.42
N TYR A 112 -18.28 -19.35 24.25
CA TYR A 112 -19.26 -20.34 23.80
C TYR A 112 -20.26 -19.79 22.77
N TRP A 113 -20.78 -18.57 22.98
CA TRP A 113 -21.76 -17.95 22.08
C TRP A 113 -21.14 -17.27 20.86
N LEU A 114 -19.96 -16.65 20.99
CA LEU A 114 -19.33 -15.93 19.88
C LEU A 114 -18.58 -16.86 18.92
N GLN A 115 -18.03 -17.98 19.40
CA GLN A 115 -17.29 -18.92 18.57
C GLN A 115 -18.08 -19.44 17.35
N PRO A 116 -19.35 -19.87 17.45
CA PRO A 116 -20.12 -20.29 16.27
C PRO A 116 -20.37 -19.13 15.29
N VAL A 117 -20.63 -17.92 15.80
CA VAL A 117 -20.82 -16.72 14.98
C VAL A 117 -19.56 -16.41 14.17
N LEU A 118 -18.39 -16.43 14.82
CA LEU A 118 -17.10 -16.19 14.16
C LEU A 118 -16.76 -17.29 13.14
N ARG A 119 -17.06 -18.55 13.43
CA ARG A 119 -16.86 -19.66 12.49
C ARG A 119 -17.74 -19.55 11.25
N PHE A 120 -18.94 -18.99 11.39
CA PHE A 120 -19.87 -18.80 10.28
C PHE A 120 -19.53 -17.55 9.45
N ILE A 121 -19.30 -16.41 10.12
CA ILE A 121 -19.02 -15.13 9.44
C ILE A 121 -17.60 -15.09 8.87
N GLY A 122 -16.63 -15.70 9.55
CA GLY A 122 -15.21 -15.62 9.21
C GLY A 122 -14.85 -16.00 7.77
N PRO A 123 -15.38 -17.11 7.23
CA PRO A 123 -15.13 -17.49 5.84
C PRO A 123 -15.83 -16.60 4.80
N ILE A 124 -16.84 -15.81 5.20
CA ILE A 124 -17.65 -15.01 4.29
C ILE A 124 -16.97 -13.65 4.09
N PRO A 125 -16.51 -13.31 2.87
CA PRO A 125 -15.88 -12.02 2.63
C PRO A 125 -16.88 -10.89 2.89
N ALA A 126 -16.43 -9.78 3.46
CA ALA A 126 -17.30 -8.62 3.75
C ALA A 126 -18.11 -8.17 2.52
N VAL A 127 -17.50 -8.24 1.32
CA VAL A 127 -18.14 -7.88 0.04
C VAL A 127 -19.40 -8.71 -0.25
N ALA A 128 -19.51 -9.95 0.23
CA ALA A 128 -20.71 -10.77 0.04
C ALA A 128 -21.94 -10.21 0.77
N TRP A 129 -21.74 -9.35 1.78
CA TRP A 129 -22.81 -8.71 2.54
C TRP A 129 -23.41 -7.49 1.84
N ILE A 130 -22.86 -7.03 0.71
CA ILE A 130 -23.32 -5.82 0.00
C ILE A 130 -24.84 -5.78 -0.19
N PRO A 131 -25.53 -6.81 -0.71
CA PRO A 131 -26.97 -6.72 -0.98
C PRO A 131 -27.79 -6.47 0.29
N ILE A 132 -27.45 -7.17 1.38
CA ILE A 132 -28.15 -7.08 2.67
C ILE A 132 -27.92 -5.69 3.27
N VAL A 133 -26.67 -5.23 3.28
CA VAL A 133 -26.27 -3.96 3.87
C VAL A 133 -26.87 -2.78 3.09
N MET A 134 -26.97 -2.88 1.76
CA MET A 134 -27.61 -1.83 0.94
C MET A 134 -29.12 -1.70 1.19
N ILE A 135 -29.78 -2.76 1.67
CA ILE A 135 -31.20 -2.71 2.07
C ILE A 135 -31.35 -2.18 3.51
N LEU A 136 -30.44 -2.56 4.40
CA LEU A 136 -30.51 -2.19 5.82
C LEU A 136 -30.12 -0.74 6.08
N PHE A 137 -29.15 -0.20 5.35
CA PHE A 137 -28.64 1.14 5.57
C PHE A 137 -29.25 2.16 4.59
N PRO A 138 -29.64 3.36 5.05
CA PRO A 138 -30.29 4.36 4.21
C PRO A 138 -29.32 5.07 3.24
N SER A 139 -28.01 4.86 3.38
CA SER A 139 -27.01 5.45 2.51
C SER A 139 -25.86 4.48 2.22
N SER A 140 -25.31 4.56 1.01
CA SER A 140 -24.12 3.79 0.62
C SER A 140 -22.91 4.12 1.49
N PHE A 141 -22.84 5.34 2.04
CA PHE A 141 -21.77 5.74 2.95
C PHE A 141 -21.79 4.91 4.25
N LEU A 142 -22.95 4.79 4.90
CA LEU A 142 -23.10 3.96 6.11
C LEU A 142 -22.91 2.47 5.81
N ALA A 143 -23.43 2.01 4.66
CA ALA A 143 -23.22 0.66 4.20
C ALA A 143 -21.73 0.31 4.07
N SER A 144 -20.94 1.18 3.42
CA SER A 144 -19.50 0.98 3.27
C SER A 144 -18.76 1.04 4.61
N ILE A 145 -19.12 1.94 5.53
CA ILE A 145 -18.54 1.98 6.88
C ILE A 145 -18.76 0.64 7.60
N PHE A 146 -19.98 0.09 7.54
CA PHE A 146 -20.29 -1.20 8.13
C PHE A 146 -19.47 -2.35 7.52
N LEU A 147 -19.31 -2.38 6.19
CA LEU A 147 -18.50 -3.40 5.52
C LEU A 147 -17.01 -3.34 5.91
N VAL A 148 -16.45 -2.13 6.00
CA VAL A 148 -15.07 -1.93 6.48
C VAL A 148 -14.96 -2.34 7.95
N ALA A 149 -15.94 -1.98 8.78
CA ALA A 149 -15.98 -2.37 10.18
C ALA A 149 -16.04 -3.89 10.35
N LEU A 150 -16.89 -4.59 9.60
CA LEU A 150 -16.99 -6.04 9.60
C LEU A 150 -15.66 -6.70 9.18
N SER A 151 -15.02 -6.16 8.15
CA SER A 151 -13.72 -6.62 7.67
C SER A 151 -12.59 -6.44 8.69
N ALA A 152 -12.62 -5.37 9.48
CA ALA A 152 -11.64 -5.11 10.53
C ALA A 152 -11.97 -5.87 11.84
N TRP A 153 -13.25 -6.01 12.16
CA TRP A 153 -13.75 -6.65 13.38
C TRP A 153 -13.27 -8.10 13.52
N PHE A 154 -13.41 -8.90 12.46
CA PHE A 154 -13.07 -10.33 12.50
C PHE A 154 -11.61 -10.61 12.88
N PRO A 155 -10.58 -10.10 12.17
CA PRO A 155 -9.19 -10.36 12.52
C PRO A 155 -8.81 -9.75 13.88
N VAL A 156 -9.39 -8.61 14.26
CA VAL A 156 -9.12 -7.99 15.58
C VAL A 156 -9.72 -8.81 16.73
N THR A 157 -10.84 -9.48 16.51
CA THR A 157 -11.45 -10.35 17.54
C THR A 157 -10.62 -11.60 17.84
N ILE A 158 -9.88 -12.10 16.84
CA ILE A 158 -9.10 -13.34 16.93
C ILE A 158 -7.65 -13.07 17.38
N LEU A 159 -7.21 -11.81 17.33
CA LEU A 159 -5.87 -11.38 17.75
C LEU A 159 -5.70 -11.46 19.27
#